data_AF-A0AAW6K151-F1
#
_entry.id   AF-A0AAW6K151-F1
#
_cell.length_a   1.000
_cell.length_b   1.000
_cell.length_c   1.000
_cell.angle_alpha   90.00
_cell.angle_beta   90.00
_cell.angle_gamma   90.00
#
_symmetry.space_group_name_H-M   'P 1'
#
loop_
_entity.id
_entity.type
_entity.pdbx_description
1 polymer ?
#
loop_
_entity_poly.entity_id
_entity_poly.type
_entity_poly.pdbx_seq_one_letter_code
_entity_poly.pdbx_strand_id
1 'polypeptide(L)'
;TLRGIANINGTGNFDNNVITGNSVNNTLSGGDGVDTLVGGLGDDVYVVDTATDIIIENAGEGTDTIQSSITFTLPALVNVENLTLTGTANISGTGNSGNNVITGNSVNNTLDGGDGVDTLIGGLGNDTYIIDSATDSITENVGEGTDTVQSSSISYTLATNVENLTLTGIANLSGTGNGGNNVITGNSGNNTLSGGAGADILIGGSGDDTYVVDTTTDFIAENLGEGTDTIQSTVTFTLQSTVTFTIAALGNVENLTLTGISNISGTGNSNPNVITGNSGNNALNGANGVDTLIGGLGNDVYTVDSNTDTITELASGGTDTIQSSVTYTIAAANVENLTLTGITAINGTGNGDNNVITGNGGNNTLDGGAGNDRLTGGTGNDTLIGGLGTDRFDYRTLSDSVFSNFDVITDFNATAGNDLFVISTTPTGFSNAGTVATLDTAGITASLTNTVLTANSAAQFTFGTGISTRSFVAINDATAGFSATTDAIIEVTGLTGTLGLNNFTTALV
;
A
#
# COMPACT_ATOMS: atom_id res chain seq x y z
N THR A 1 -49.03 30.29 38.60
CA THR A 1 -48.09 30.00 39.70
C THR A 1 -48.53 28.79 40.48
N LEU A 2 -47.69 27.77 40.52
CA LEU A 2 -47.87 26.55 41.31
C LEU A 2 -47.46 26.81 42.77
N ARG A 3 -48.09 26.15 43.74
CA ARG A 3 -47.81 26.34 45.17
C ARG A 3 -47.78 25.00 45.90
N GLY A 4 -46.93 24.91 46.92
CA GLY A 4 -46.79 23.71 47.75
C GLY A 4 -45.45 23.01 47.52
N ILE A 5 -45.32 21.81 48.07
CA ILE A 5 -44.10 20.98 48.05
C ILE A 5 -44.28 19.68 47.26
N ALA A 6 -45.38 19.57 46.51
CA ALA A 6 -45.68 18.42 45.68
C ALA A 6 -45.29 18.72 44.23
N ASN A 7 -44.86 17.69 43.50
CA ASN A 7 -44.63 17.77 42.05
C ASN A 7 -45.98 17.98 41.39
N ILE A 8 -46.26 19.21 40.97
CA ILE A 8 -47.50 19.60 40.32
C ILE A 8 -47.12 20.10 38.93
N ASN A 9 -47.90 19.74 37.92
CA ASN A 9 -47.68 20.19 36.55
C ASN A 9 -48.50 21.44 36.25
N GLY A 10 -47.93 22.34 35.45
CA GLY A 10 -48.62 23.49 34.90
C GLY A 10 -49.02 23.22 33.45
N THR A 11 -50.30 23.41 33.13
CA THR A 11 -50.78 23.33 31.75
C THR A 11 -51.61 24.57 31.47
N GLY A 12 -51.28 25.28 30.40
CA GLY A 12 -51.99 26.44 29.93
C GLY A 12 -53.15 26.11 28.99
N ASN A 13 -53.55 27.09 28.19
CA ASN A 13 -54.71 27.02 27.31
C ASN A 13 -54.38 27.53 25.90
N PHE A 14 -55.27 28.32 25.29
CA PHE A 14 -55.08 28.89 23.95
C PHE A 14 -54.65 30.37 23.99
N ASP A 15 -54.58 30.95 25.19
CA ASP A 15 -54.22 32.34 25.44
C ASP A 15 -52.76 32.40 25.93
N ASN A 16 -52.12 33.55 25.77
CA ASN A 16 -50.81 33.82 26.38
C ASN A 16 -50.87 33.68 27.91
N ASN A 17 -50.19 32.69 28.45
CA ASN A 17 -50.15 32.32 29.85
C ASN A 17 -48.78 32.66 30.46
N VAL A 18 -48.78 32.91 31.77
CA VAL A 18 -47.56 32.98 32.58
C VAL A 18 -47.64 31.88 33.62
N ILE A 19 -46.84 30.83 33.43
CA ILE A 19 -46.81 29.65 34.28
C ILE A 19 -45.50 29.67 35.05
N THR A 20 -45.60 29.79 36.37
CA THR A 20 -44.45 29.75 37.29
C THR A 20 -44.53 28.51 38.15
N GLY A 21 -43.48 27.70 38.15
CA GLY A 21 -43.30 26.53 39.00
C GLY A 21 -43.03 26.89 40.46
N ASN A 22 -42.73 25.87 41.25
CA ASN A 22 -42.46 25.97 42.67
C ASN A 22 -40.97 25.64 42.96
N SER A 23 -40.67 24.95 44.06
CA SER A 23 -39.28 24.61 44.43
C SER A 23 -38.98 23.12 44.31
N VAL A 24 -39.79 22.40 43.54
CA VAL A 24 -39.66 20.99 43.24
C VAL A 24 -39.90 20.80 41.75
N ASN A 25 -39.47 19.66 41.24
CA ASN A 25 -39.60 19.28 39.83
C ASN A 25 -41.03 19.42 39.31
N ASN A 26 -41.22 20.23 38.28
CA ASN A 26 -42.49 20.57 37.63
C ASN A 26 -42.40 20.27 36.13
N THR A 27 -43.53 19.91 35.52
CA THR A 27 -43.68 19.95 34.06
C THR A 27 -44.58 21.10 33.68
N LEU A 28 -44.10 22.03 32.88
CA LEU A 28 -44.77 23.25 32.47
C LEU A 28 -45.05 23.21 30.96
N SER A 29 -46.31 23.35 30.55
CA SER A 29 -46.74 23.39 29.16
C SER A 29 -47.66 24.59 28.96
N GLY A 30 -47.31 25.49 28.04
CA GLY A 30 -48.11 26.68 27.72
C GLY A 30 -49.39 26.36 26.96
N GLY A 31 -49.32 25.38 26.05
CA GLY A 31 -50.40 25.11 25.10
C GLY A 31 -50.23 25.99 23.87
N ASP A 32 -51.34 26.40 23.26
CA ASP A 32 -51.25 27.37 22.16
C ASP A 32 -51.09 28.78 22.74
N GLY A 33 -50.29 29.62 22.08
CA GLY A 33 -50.17 31.03 22.48
C GLY A 33 -48.73 31.52 22.43
N VAL A 34 -48.48 32.64 23.10
CA VAL A 34 -47.14 33.13 23.42
C VAL A 34 -47.00 33.08 24.93
N ASP A 35 -46.48 31.97 25.43
CA ASP A 35 -46.46 31.68 26.85
C ASP A 35 -45.15 32.09 27.50
N THR A 36 -45.17 32.32 28.81
CA THR A 36 -43.97 32.50 29.63
C THR A 36 -43.92 31.40 30.68
N LEU A 37 -42.95 30.50 30.56
CA LEU A 37 -42.74 29.39 31.46
C LEU A 37 -41.53 29.69 32.35
N VAL A 38 -41.72 29.61 33.67
CA VAL A 38 -40.70 29.89 34.68
C VAL A 38 -40.64 28.70 35.63
N GLY A 39 -39.55 27.95 35.67
CA GLY A 39 -39.39 26.73 36.47
C GLY A 39 -39.29 27.04 37.95
N GLY A 40 -38.23 27.75 38.33
CA GLY A 40 -37.87 27.92 39.74
C GLY A 40 -36.94 26.78 40.18
N LEU A 41 -36.81 26.55 41.49
CA LEU A 41 -35.90 25.50 41.97
C LEU A 41 -36.44 24.08 41.66
N GLY A 42 -35.53 23.13 41.47
CA GLY A 42 -35.84 21.74 41.16
C GLY A 42 -35.49 21.42 39.71
N ASP A 43 -35.54 20.14 39.34
CA ASP A 43 -35.27 19.72 37.96
C ASP A 43 -36.58 19.75 37.18
N ASP A 44 -36.82 20.84 36.45
CA ASP A 44 -38.06 21.14 35.75
C ASP A 44 -38.04 20.72 34.27
N VAL A 45 -39.24 20.57 33.71
CA VAL A 45 -39.48 20.21 32.31
C VAL A 45 -40.36 21.26 31.65
N TYR A 46 -39.87 21.85 30.57
CA TYR A 46 -40.59 22.81 29.73
C TYR A 46 -41.06 22.14 28.45
N VAL A 47 -42.36 22.03 28.23
CA VAL A 47 -42.95 21.46 27.01
C VAL A 47 -43.19 22.58 26.01
N VAL A 48 -42.47 22.54 24.88
CA VAL A 48 -42.46 23.57 23.85
C VAL A 48 -43.01 23.01 22.53
N ASP A 49 -44.03 23.67 21.99
CA ASP A 49 -44.65 23.36 20.70
C ASP A 49 -44.61 24.55 19.72
N THR A 50 -44.22 25.74 20.19
CA THR A 50 -44.03 26.95 19.38
C THR A 50 -42.76 27.70 19.77
N ALA A 51 -42.10 28.30 18.78
CA ALA A 51 -40.90 29.12 18.99
C ALA A 51 -41.21 30.49 19.63
N THR A 52 -42.49 30.81 19.82
CA THR A 52 -42.92 32.07 20.41
C THR A 52 -42.88 32.07 21.93
N ASP A 53 -42.81 30.91 22.57
CA ASP A 53 -42.78 30.82 24.03
C ASP A 53 -41.46 31.35 24.60
N ILE A 54 -41.57 31.92 25.80
CA ILE A 54 -40.47 32.49 26.57
C ILE A 54 -40.21 31.58 27.76
N ILE A 55 -39.02 31.01 27.81
CA ILE A 55 -38.54 30.24 28.96
C ILE A 55 -37.65 31.13 29.82
N ILE A 56 -37.85 31.07 31.14
CA ILE A 56 -37.02 31.77 32.12
C ILE A 56 -36.50 30.75 33.10
N GLU A 57 -35.18 30.51 33.05
CA GLU A 57 -34.46 29.65 33.97
C GLU A 57 -33.26 30.40 34.57
N ASN A 58 -33.10 30.39 35.89
CA ASN A 58 -32.01 31.09 36.55
C ASN A 58 -30.90 30.14 36.99
N ALA A 59 -29.72 30.71 37.22
CA ALA A 59 -28.56 29.94 37.62
C ALA A 59 -28.75 29.25 38.98
N GLY A 60 -28.44 27.95 39.03
CA GLY A 60 -28.44 27.16 40.26
C GLY A 60 -29.82 26.75 40.74
N GLU A 61 -30.82 26.78 39.86
CA GLU A 61 -32.18 26.36 40.19
C GLU A 61 -32.41 24.86 39.98
N GLY A 62 -31.69 24.18 39.10
CA GLY A 62 -31.82 22.73 38.94
C GLY A 62 -30.96 22.17 37.82
N THR A 63 -31.33 20.98 37.34
CA THR A 63 -30.95 20.45 36.03
C THR A 63 -32.20 20.34 35.17
N ASP A 64 -32.37 21.28 34.25
CA ASP A 64 -33.66 21.52 33.61
C ASP A 64 -33.72 21.00 32.18
N THR A 65 -34.92 20.65 31.72
CA THR A 65 -35.13 19.98 30.42
C THR A 65 -36.15 20.70 29.55
N ILE A 66 -35.79 20.98 28.30
CA ILE A 66 -36.77 21.32 27.25
C ILE A 66 -37.25 20.04 26.57
N GLN A 67 -38.55 19.81 26.52
CA GLN A 67 -39.18 18.85 25.62
C GLN A 67 -39.79 19.60 24.44
N SER A 68 -39.16 19.53 23.27
CA SER A 68 -39.59 20.29 22.10
C SER A 68 -40.22 19.41 21.04
N SER A 69 -41.33 19.84 20.43
CA SER A 69 -41.91 19.22 19.23
C SER A 69 -41.57 19.98 17.94
N ILE A 70 -40.71 20.99 18.05
CA ILE A 70 -40.16 21.81 16.95
C ILE A 70 -38.63 21.83 17.01
N THR A 71 -37.96 22.31 15.96
CA THR A 71 -36.53 22.63 16.03
C THR A 71 -36.28 23.66 17.12
N PHE A 72 -35.31 23.40 18.01
CA PHE A 72 -35.08 24.22 19.20
C PHE A 72 -33.60 24.46 19.47
N THR A 73 -33.29 25.60 20.08
CA THR A 73 -31.92 26.07 20.29
C THR A 73 -31.78 26.70 21.68
N LEU A 74 -30.76 26.29 22.44
CA LEU A 74 -30.48 26.75 23.80
C LEU A 74 -29.52 27.94 23.97
N PRO A 75 -28.83 28.56 22.98
CA PRO A 75 -27.82 29.60 23.26
C PRO A 75 -28.31 30.79 24.08
N ALA A 76 -29.61 31.12 24.04
CA ALA A 76 -30.21 32.17 24.86
C ALA A 76 -30.63 31.69 26.28
N LEU A 77 -30.66 30.38 26.51
CA LEU A 77 -31.09 29.70 27.73
C LEU A 77 -29.88 29.06 28.42
N VAL A 78 -28.97 29.89 28.92
CA VAL A 78 -27.65 29.46 29.43
C VAL A 78 -27.67 28.61 30.71
N ASN A 79 -28.83 28.48 31.36
CA ASN A 79 -29.01 27.68 32.59
C ASN A 79 -29.91 26.46 32.36
N VAL A 80 -30.05 26.04 31.10
CA VAL A 80 -30.79 24.82 30.75
C VAL A 80 -29.79 23.78 30.29
N GLU A 81 -29.85 22.60 30.88
CA GLU A 81 -28.87 21.53 30.67
C GLU A 81 -29.35 20.50 29.64
N ASN A 82 -30.66 20.25 29.52
CA ASN A 82 -31.14 19.16 28.67
C ASN A 82 -32.13 19.62 27.59
N LEU A 83 -32.04 19.02 26.41
CA LEU A 83 -33.01 19.15 25.32
C LEU A 83 -33.43 17.75 24.86
N THR A 84 -34.73 17.51 24.80
CA THR A 84 -35.33 16.29 24.25
C THR A 84 -36.29 16.66 23.13
N LEU A 85 -35.99 16.19 21.92
CA LEU A 85 -36.84 16.33 20.76
C LEU A 85 -37.95 15.27 20.82
N THR A 86 -39.16 15.67 20.44
CA THR A 86 -40.36 14.82 20.50
C THR A 86 -41.12 14.89 19.17
N GLY A 87 -42.19 14.12 19.06
CA GLY A 87 -43.00 14.07 17.85
C GLY A 87 -42.34 13.25 16.74
N THR A 88 -42.79 13.47 15.50
CA THR A 88 -42.42 12.68 14.32
C THR A 88 -41.94 13.53 13.15
N ALA A 89 -41.65 14.81 13.40
CA ALA A 89 -41.11 15.72 12.40
C ALA A 89 -39.58 15.68 12.45
N ASN A 90 -38.93 15.83 11.30
CA ASN A 90 -37.47 15.98 11.23
C ASN A 90 -37.11 17.36 11.79
N ILE A 91 -36.72 17.40 13.05
CA ILE A 91 -36.39 18.61 13.80
C ILE A 91 -34.95 18.52 14.30
N SER A 92 -34.39 19.65 14.69
CA SER A 92 -32.99 19.75 15.12
C SER A 92 -32.88 20.32 16.52
N GLY A 93 -31.80 19.99 17.21
CA GLY A 93 -31.48 20.49 18.55
C GLY A 93 -30.11 21.15 18.54
N THR A 94 -30.02 22.34 19.13
CA THR A 94 -28.74 23.03 19.33
C THR A 94 -28.60 23.41 20.81
N GLY A 95 -27.47 23.07 21.42
CA GLY A 95 -27.14 23.39 22.80
C GLY A 95 -26.68 24.83 22.99
N ASN A 96 -26.12 25.10 24.18
CA ASN A 96 -25.64 26.39 24.63
C ASN A 96 -24.12 26.34 24.86
N SER A 97 -23.60 27.11 25.82
CA SER A 97 -22.17 27.11 26.15
C SER A 97 -21.83 26.28 27.39
N GLY A 98 -22.82 25.55 27.91
CA GLY A 98 -22.70 24.66 29.05
C GLY A 98 -22.78 23.21 28.60
N ASN A 99 -22.60 22.29 29.55
CA ASN A 99 -22.67 20.86 29.24
C ASN A 99 -24.13 20.44 29.04
N ASN A 100 -24.47 20.06 27.83
CA ASN A 100 -25.82 19.68 27.45
C ASN A 100 -26.01 18.18 27.23
N VAL A 101 -27.19 17.67 27.58
CA VAL A 101 -27.67 16.37 27.10
C VAL A 101 -28.77 16.62 26.08
N ILE A 102 -28.50 16.31 24.81
CA ILE A 102 -29.44 16.49 23.71
C ILE A 102 -29.89 15.12 23.21
N THR A 103 -31.19 14.84 23.32
CA THR A 103 -31.81 13.60 22.86
C THR A 103 -32.74 13.87 21.67
N GLY A 104 -32.53 13.16 20.58
CA GLY A 104 -33.36 13.16 19.38
C GLY A 104 -34.69 12.43 19.56
N ASN A 105 -35.54 12.53 18.55
CA ASN A 105 -36.76 11.75 18.41
C ASN A 105 -36.50 10.54 17.48
N SER A 106 -37.55 9.79 17.12
CA SER A 106 -37.38 8.57 16.31
C SER A 106 -37.31 8.81 14.80
N VAL A 107 -36.90 10.01 14.38
CA VAL A 107 -36.68 10.35 12.97
C VAL A 107 -35.39 11.15 12.85
N ASN A 108 -34.90 11.32 11.62
CA ASN A 108 -33.66 12.03 11.34
C ASN A 108 -33.62 13.43 11.99
N ASN A 109 -32.61 13.66 12.83
CA ASN A 109 -32.32 14.89 13.51
C ASN A 109 -30.93 15.41 13.16
N THR A 110 -30.72 16.70 13.44
CA THR A 110 -29.39 17.29 13.50
C THR A 110 -29.18 17.79 14.91
N LEU A 111 -28.16 17.27 15.60
CA LEU A 111 -27.85 17.58 16.98
C LEU A 111 -26.50 18.27 17.04
N ASP A 112 -26.47 19.46 17.64
CA ASP A 112 -25.29 20.31 17.82
C ASP A 112 -25.18 20.65 19.30
N GLY A 113 -24.08 20.26 19.95
CA GLY A 113 -23.85 20.52 21.37
C GLY A 113 -23.65 22.00 21.70
N GLY A 114 -23.11 22.77 20.76
CA GLY A 114 -22.55 24.08 21.04
C GLY A 114 -21.21 23.97 21.79
N ASP A 115 -20.85 24.99 22.57
CA ASP A 115 -19.64 24.89 23.39
C ASP A 115 -19.94 24.05 24.63
N GLY A 116 -19.04 23.16 25.04
CA GLY A 116 -19.24 22.46 26.30
C GLY A 116 -18.61 21.07 26.31
N VAL A 117 -19.10 20.26 27.25
CA VAL A 117 -18.88 18.81 27.26
C VAL A 117 -20.25 18.18 27.08
N ASP A 118 -20.61 17.87 25.85
CA ASP A 118 -21.98 17.51 25.50
C ASP A 118 -22.19 16.00 25.35
N THR A 119 -23.43 15.57 25.54
CA THR A 119 -23.88 14.21 25.25
C THR A 119 -25.00 14.28 24.22
N LEU A 120 -24.73 13.80 23.00
CA LEU A 120 -25.69 13.76 21.91
C LEU A 120 -26.21 12.33 21.73
N ILE A 121 -27.53 12.17 21.74
CA ILE A 121 -28.23 10.88 21.66
C ILE A 121 -29.25 11.00 20.54
N GLY A 122 -29.04 10.37 19.39
CA GLY A 122 -29.89 10.50 18.20
C GLY A 122 -31.17 9.69 18.35
N GLY A 123 -31.00 8.39 18.63
CA GLY A 123 -32.12 7.45 18.66
C GLY A 123 -32.40 6.91 17.26
N LEU A 124 -33.64 6.48 17.00
CA LEU A 124 -33.97 5.93 15.67
C LEU A 124 -33.93 7.02 14.59
N GLY A 125 -33.50 6.66 13.38
CA GLY A 125 -33.40 7.59 12.26
C GLY A 125 -31.97 7.73 11.80
N ASN A 126 -31.75 8.42 10.68
CA ASN A 126 -30.40 8.74 10.24
C ASN A 126 -30.07 10.15 10.71
N ASP A 127 -29.35 10.24 11.82
CA ASP A 127 -29.04 11.46 12.53
C ASP A 127 -27.70 12.05 12.10
N THR A 128 -27.56 13.36 12.32
CA THR A 128 -26.32 14.10 12.09
C THR A 128 -25.88 14.78 13.38
N TYR A 129 -24.67 14.44 13.82
CA TYR A 129 -24.01 15.01 14.98
C TYR A 129 -22.99 16.05 14.53
N ILE A 130 -23.15 17.29 14.98
CA ILE A 130 -22.15 18.34 14.78
C ILE A 130 -21.27 18.36 16.03
N ILE A 131 -19.97 18.11 15.82
CA ILE A 131 -18.97 18.09 16.89
C ILE A 131 -17.95 19.19 16.64
N ASP A 132 -17.79 20.06 17.63
CA ASP A 132 -16.77 21.12 17.63
C ASP A 132 -15.76 20.96 18.78
N SER A 133 -16.04 20.08 19.75
CA SER A 133 -15.19 19.78 20.89
C SER A 133 -14.87 18.28 21.00
N ALA A 134 -13.60 17.96 21.27
CA ALA A 134 -13.17 16.57 21.48
C ALA A 134 -13.69 15.98 22.81
N THR A 135 -14.33 16.80 23.65
CA THR A 135 -14.92 16.35 24.91
C THR A 135 -16.36 15.89 24.76
N ASP A 136 -16.99 16.14 23.62
CA ASP A 136 -18.36 15.71 23.37
C ASP A 136 -18.43 14.20 23.19
N SER A 137 -19.59 13.64 23.50
CA SER A 137 -19.85 12.21 23.41
C SER A 137 -21.13 11.94 22.64
N ILE A 138 -21.08 10.90 21.80
CA ILE A 138 -22.24 10.40 21.05
C ILE A 138 -22.63 9.06 21.62
N THR A 139 -23.93 8.86 21.85
CA THR A 139 -24.51 7.57 22.23
C THR A 139 -25.44 7.08 21.14
N GLU A 140 -25.05 5.97 20.50
CA GLU A 140 -25.80 5.30 19.44
C GLU A 140 -25.96 3.81 19.75
N ASN A 141 -27.17 3.26 19.58
CA ASN A 141 -27.40 1.83 19.71
C ASN A 141 -27.42 1.11 18.36
N VAL A 142 -27.24 -0.20 18.40
CA VAL A 142 -27.26 -1.04 17.20
C VAL A 142 -28.63 -0.99 16.52
N GLY A 143 -28.63 -0.64 15.23
CA GLY A 143 -29.81 -0.70 14.38
C GLY A 143 -30.76 0.49 14.53
N GLU A 144 -30.28 1.60 15.07
CA GLU A 144 -31.05 2.83 15.18
C GLU A 144 -31.03 3.67 13.90
N GLY A 145 -30.01 3.52 13.06
CA GLY A 145 -30.01 4.14 11.74
C GLY A 145 -28.72 3.99 10.97
N THR A 146 -28.42 5.01 10.18
CA THR A 146 -27.12 5.21 9.54
C THR A 146 -26.72 6.65 9.78
N ASP A 147 -25.81 6.83 10.72
CA ASP A 147 -25.61 8.10 11.38
C ASP A 147 -24.32 8.77 10.92
N THR A 148 -24.28 10.10 11.00
CA THR A 148 -23.17 10.90 10.47
C THR A 148 -22.64 11.84 11.53
N VAL A 149 -21.32 11.84 11.72
CA VAL A 149 -20.62 12.90 12.44
C VAL A 149 -20.05 13.92 11.46
N GLN A 150 -20.24 15.20 11.75
CA GLN A 150 -19.57 16.31 11.08
C GLN A 150 -18.63 17.00 12.06
N SER A 151 -17.35 17.08 11.72
CA SER A 151 -16.34 17.84 12.48
C SER A 151 -15.66 18.86 11.59
N SER A 152 -15.60 20.12 12.01
CA SER A 152 -15.04 21.22 11.19
C SER A 152 -13.65 21.71 11.62
N SER A 153 -13.24 21.38 12.84
CA SER A 153 -12.09 22.01 13.51
C SER A 153 -11.23 21.03 14.31
N ILE A 154 -11.69 19.80 14.54
CA ILE A 154 -10.99 18.80 15.35
C ILE A 154 -10.86 17.46 14.63
N SER A 155 -9.79 16.74 14.96
CA SER A 155 -9.69 15.33 14.57
C SER A 155 -10.66 14.50 15.40
N TYR A 156 -11.30 13.50 14.80
CA TYR A 156 -12.38 12.76 15.46
C TYR A 156 -12.30 11.26 15.24
N THR A 157 -12.70 10.50 16.26
CA THR A 157 -12.83 9.04 16.22
C THR A 157 -14.28 8.67 16.46
N LEU A 158 -14.87 7.90 15.54
CA LEU A 158 -16.28 7.51 15.65
C LEU A 158 -16.54 6.66 16.91
N ALA A 159 -17.61 7.00 17.61
CA ALA A 159 -18.18 6.13 18.65
C ALA A 159 -18.69 4.83 18.02
N THR A 160 -18.88 3.80 18.84
CA THR A 160 -19.46 2.52 18.37
C THR A 160 -20.85 2.74 17.77
N ASN A 161 -21.19 1.99 16.73
CA ASN A 161 -22.48 2.03 16.01
C ASN A 161 -22.74 3.32 15.23
N VAL A 162 -21.73 4.17 15.02
CA VAL A 162 -21.83 5.29 14.09
C VAL A 162 -21.13 4.92 12.79
N GLU A 163 -21.77 5.12 11.65
CA GLU A 163 -21.28 4.65 10.34
C GLU A 163 -20.45 5.68 9.61
N ASN A 164 -20.79 6.97 9.67
CA ASN A 164 -20.19 7.98 8.78
C ASN A 164 -19.48 9.09 9.54
N LEU A 165 -18.31 9.50 9.03
CA LEU A 165 -17.59 10.70 9.47
C LEU A 165 -17.36 11.60 8.25
N THR A 166 -17.71 12.88 8.37
CA THR A 166 -17.38 13.92 7.40
C THR A 166 -16.56 15.01 8.10
N LEU A 167 -15.30 15.13 7.72
CA LEU A 167 -14.48 16.29 8.09
C LEU A 167 -14.87 17.45 7.17
N THR A 168 -15.04 18.63 7.74
CA THR A 168 -15.36 19.86 7.03
C THR A 168 -14.29 20.92 7.32
N GLY A 169 -14.42 22.10 6.71
CA GLY A 169 -13.42 23.15 6.84
C GLY A 169 -12.19 22.89 5.97
N ILE A 170 -11.05 23.46 6.39
CA ILE A 170 -9.79 23.48 5.60
C ILE A 170 -8.57 23.04 6.42
N ALA A 171 -8.78 22.62 7.66
CA ALA A 171 -7.71 22.24 8.56
C ALA A 171 -7.22 20.82 8.25
N ASN A 172 -5.94 20.57 8.50
CA ASN A 172 -5.36 19.24 8.42
C ASN A 172 -5.85 18.41 9.62
N LEU A 173 -6.88 17.59 9.40
CA LEU A 173 -7.57 16.83 10.45
C LEU A 173 -7.41 15.33 10.22
N SER A 174 -7.44 14.55 11.30
CA SER A 174 -7.52 13.09 11.23
C SER A 174 -8.94 12.58 11.47
N GLY A 175 -9.34 11.56 10.73
CA GLY A 175 -10.60 10.84 10.91
C GLY A 175 -10.31 9.37 11.20
N THR A 176 -10.92 8.83 12.25
CA THR A 176 -10.80 7.41 12.60
C THR A 176 -12.19 6.80 12.75
N GLY A 177 -12.42 5.65 12.11
CA GLY A 177 -13.65 4.88 12.26
C GLY A 177 -13.66 4.05 13.54
N ASN A 178 -14.50 3.01 13.55
CA ASN A 178 -14.68 2.11 14.68
C ASN A 178 -14.44 0.65 14.24
N GLY A 179 -15.24 -0.31 14.73
CA GLY A 179 -15.11 -1.73 14.38
C GLY A 179 -16.15 -2.22 13.36
N GLY A 180 -16.99 -1.31 12.84
CA GLY A 180 -17.98 -1.57 11.79
C GLY A 180 -17.48 -1.11 10.43
N ASN A 181 -18.35 -1.16 9.41
CA ASN A 181 -18.02 -0.63 8.09
C ASN A 181 -18.33 0.87 8.07
N ASN A 182 -17.31 1.70 7.94
CA ASN A 182 -17.39 3.14 8.00
C ASN A 182 -17.23 3.81 6.63
N VAL A 183 -17.88 4.96 6.45
CA VAL A 183 -17.59 5.90 5.36
C VAL A 183 -16.97 7.16 5.96
N ILE A 184 -15.71 7.42 5.66
CA ILE A 184 -14.96 8.56 6.18
C ILE A 184 -14.61 9.48 5.01
N THR A 185 -15.13 10.69 5.04
CA THR A 185 -14.85 11.75 4.06
C THR A 185 -14.01 12.85 4.71
N GLY A 186 -12.85 13.14 4.15
CA GLY A 186 -11.98 14.25 4.52
C GLY A 186 -12.47 15.59 3.99
N ASN A 187 -11.69 16.63 4.26
CA ASN A 187 -11.94 18.01 3.88
C ASN A 187 -10.94 18.46 2.79
N SER A 188 -10.64 19.77 2.71
CA SER A 188 -9.68 20.27 1.72
C SER A 188 -8.26 20.47 2.28
N GLY A 189 -8.00 20.02 3.50
CA GLY A 189 -6.69 20.03 4.13
C GLY A 189 -6.09 18.63 4.10
N ASN A 190 -4.80 18.52 4.42
CA ASN A 190 -4.11 17.23 4.40
C ASN A 190 -4.62 16.37 5.57
N ASN A 191 -5.44 15.38 5.27
CA ASN A 191 -6.09 14.52 6.24
C ASN A 191 -5.32 13.22 6.49
N THR A 192 -5.57 12.62 7.65
CA THR A 192 -5.15 11.24 7.94
C THR A 192 -6.38 10.42 8.27
N LEU A 193 -6.74 9.48 7.40
CA LEU A 193 -7.97 8.71 7.48
C LEU A 193 -7.66 7.24 7.79
N SER A 194 -8.31 6.68 8.80
CA SER A 194 -8.21 5.27 9.18
C SER A 194 -9.61 4.72 9.41
N GLY A 195 -9.98 3.66 8.69
CA GLY A 195 -11.30 3.01 8.85
C GLY A 195 -11.46 2.29 10.19
N GLY A 196 -10.35 1.80 10.74
CA GLY A 196 -10.38 0.87 11.87
C GLY A 196 -10.61 -0.54 11.34
N ALA A 197 -11.33 -1.36 12.09
CA ALA A 197 -11.65 -2.70 11.61
C ALA A 197 -12.95 -2.64 10.82
N GLY A 198 -13.02 -3.29 9.66
CA GLY A 198 -14.23 -3.27 8.85
C GLY A 198 -13.91 -3.40 7.37
N ALA A 199 -14.93 -3.21 6.54
CA ALA A 199 -14.75 -2.92 5.13
C ALA A 199 -15.13 -1.46 4.91
N ASP A 200 -14.13 -0.58 4.97
CA ASP A 200 -14.34 0.87 5.06
C ASP A 200 -14.21 1.56 3.71
N ILE A 201 -14.81 2.75 3.59
CA ILE A 201 -14.64 3.66 2.45
C ILE A 201 -13.98 4.93 2.97
N LEU A 202 -12.77 5.21 2.48
CA LEU A 202 -12.00 6.40 2.82
C LEU A 202 -11.93 7.32 1.60
N ILE A 203 -12.36 8.57 1.75
CA ILE A 203 -12.39 9.61 0.72
C ILE A 203 -11.62 10.81 1.24
N GLY A 204 -10.48 11.15 0.66
CA GLY A 204 -9.55 12.18 1.15
C GLY A 204 -10.11 13.59 0.95
N GLY A 205 -10.50 13.89 -0.28
CA GLY A 205 -10.96 15.23 -0.64
C GLY A 205 -9.85 15.94 -1.41
N SER A 206 -9.48 17.16 -1.03
CA SER A 206 -8.30 17.82 -1.61
C SER A 206 -7.23 17.97 -0.54
N GLY A 207 -5.98 18.15 -0.95
CA GLY A 207 -4.84 18.14 -0.04
C GLY A 207 -4.05 16.86 -0.20
N ASP A 208 -2.86 16.81 0.42
CA ASP A 208 -2.03 15.60 0.39
C ASP A 208 -2.48 14.67 1.53
N ASP A 209 -3.31 13.68 1.22
CA ASP A 209 -3.99 12.85 2.21
C ASP A 209 -3.21 11.58 2.55
N THR A 210 -3.43 11.04 3.75
CA THR A 210 -2.85 9.78 4.20
C THR A 210 -3.92 8.80 4.63
N TYR A 211 -3.92 7.61 4.02
CA TYR A 211 -4.82 6.51 4.34
C TYR A 211 -4.10 5.43 5.13
N VAL A 212 -4.62 5.08 6.29
CA VAL A 212 -4.11 3.95 7.09
C VAL A 212 -4.97 2.73 6.79
N VAL A 213 -4.36 1.75 6.12
CA VAL A 213 -5.01 0.51 5.67
C VAL A 213 -4.48 -0.65 6.51
N ASP A 214 -5.37 -1.25 7.30
CA ASP A 214 -5.06 -2.41 8.13
C ASP A 214 -5.76 -3.70 7.64
N THR A 215 -6.72 -3.58 6.72
CA THR A 215 -7.38 -4.71 6.07
C THR A 215 -7.34 -4.60 4.54
N THR A 216 -7.47 -5.73 3.84
CA THR A 216 -7.62 -5.71 2.38
C THR A 216 -9.06 -5.44 1.93
N THR A 217 -9.98 -5.22 2.87
CA THR A 217 -11.40 -4.96 2.58
C THR A 217 -11.71 -3.47 2.50
N ASP A 218 -10.77 -2.62 2.90
CA ASP A 218 -10.89 -1.17 2.79
C ASP A 218 -10.83 -0.71 1.34
N PHE A 219 -11.53 0.39 1.08
CA PHE A 219 -11.66 1.01 -0.20
C PHE A 219 -11.27 2.48 -0.12
N ILE A 220 -10.46 2.94 -1.08
CA ILE A 220 -9.97 4.31 -1.12
C ILE A 220 -10.44 4.96 -2.42
N ALA A 221 -11.01 6.16 -2.29
CA ALA A 221 -11.49 6.95 -3.40
C ALA A 221 -10.77 8.30 -3.45
N GLU A 222 -10.15 8.58 -4.60
CA GLU A 222 -9.35 9.78 -4.84
C GLU A 222 -9.58 10.31 -6.26
N ASN A 223 -9.90 11.60 -6.42
CA ASN A 223 -9.98 12.20 -7.75
C ASN A 223 -8.60 12.66 -8.25
N LEU A 224 -8.49 12.77 -9.57
CA LEU A 224 -7.27 13.26 -10.19
C LEU A 224 -7.04 14.74 -9.87
N GLY A 225 -5.84 15.07 -9.38
CA GLY A 225 -5.42 16.46 -9.17
C GLY A 225 -5.91 17.07 -7.86
N GLU A 226 -6.29 16.23 -6.90
CA GLU A 226 -6.70 16.64 -5.57
C GLU A 226 -5.53 16.77 -4.57
N GLY A 227 -4.38 16.16 -4.86
CA GLY A 227 -3.20 16.23 -4.01
C GLY A 227 -2.14 15.25 -4.47
N THR A 228 -1.18 14.97 -3.59
CA THR A 228 -0.28 13.82 -3.67
C THR A 228 -0.50 12.93 -2.45
N ASP A 229 -1.16 11.81 -2.67
CA ASP A 229 -1.75 11.03 -1.58
C ASP A 229 -0.89 9.82 -1.23
N THR A 230 -1.05 9.34 0.01
CA THR A 230 -0.25 8.23 0.54
C THR A 230 -1.12 7.17 1.19
N ILE A 231 -0.91 5.91 0.81
CA ILE A 231 -1.40 4.77 1.58
C ILE A 231 -0.29 4.26 2.49
N GLN A 232 -0.58 4.17 3.77
CA GLN A 232 0.22 3.44 4.77
C GLN A 232 -0.47 2.12 5.06
N SER A 233 0.14 1.01 4.63
CA SER A 233 -0.47 -0.32 4.72
C SER A 233 0.28 -1.23 5.69
N THR A 234 -0.43 -1.95 6.55
CA THR A 234 0.12 -3.09 7.31
C THR A 234 -0.14 -4.44 6.64
N VAL A 235 -0.81 -4.44 5.48
CA VAL A 235 -1.14 -5.62 4.68
C VAL A 235 -0.55 -5.53 3.26
N THR A 236 -0.52 -6.64 2.54
CA THR A 236 -0.24 -6.59 1.10
C THR A 236 -1.31 -5.77 0.40
N PHE A 237 -0.90 -4.78 -0.39
CA PHE A 237 -1.81 -3.82 -1.01
C PHE A 237 -1.50 -3.59 -2.48
N THR A 238 -2.56 -3.43 -3.28
CA THR A 238 -2.49 -3.06 -4.70
C THR A 238 -3.27 -1.76 -4.86
N LEU A 239 -2.62 -0.72 -5.38
CA LEU A 239 -3.28 0.51 -5.80
C LEU A 239 -4.26 0.16 -6.92
N GLN A 240 -5.56 0.21 -6.63
CA GLN A 240 -6.59 -0.20 -7.58
C GLN A 240 -6.71 0.86 -8.69
N SER A 241 -6.36 0.53 -9.93
CA SER A 241 -6.53 1.42 -11.08
C SER A 241 -7.99 1.52 -11.59
N THR A 242 -8.89 0.63 -11.13
CA THR A 242 -10.33 0.68 -11.44
C THR A 242 -11.10 -0.33 -10.59
N VAL A 243 -12.09 0.12 -9.81
CA VAL A 243 -13.16 -0.77 -9.32
C VAL A 243 -14.49 -0.34 -9.92
N THR A 244 -15.28 -1.35 -10.28
CA THR A 244 -16.62 -1.26 -10.83
C THR A 244 -17.66 -0.84 -9.77
N PHE A 245 -17.38 0.20 -9.00
CA PHE A 245 -18.42 0.99 -8.35
C PHE A 245 -18.55 2.30 -9.11
N THR A 246 -19.79 2.73 -9.30
CA THR A 246 -20.28 3.75 -10.24
C THR A 246 -19.77 5.19 -10.00
N ILE A 247 -18.58 5.36 -9.42
CA ILE A 247 -17.92 6.64 -9.18
C ILE A 247 -16.58 6.61 -9.93
N ALA A 248 -16.39 7.57 -10.83
CA ALA A 248 -15.33 7.58 -11.84
C ALA A 248 -13.94 8.01 -11.33
N ALA A 249 -13.61 7.78 -10.05
CA ALA A 249 -12.46 8.39 -9.39
C ALA A 249 -11.74 7.44 -8.43
N LEU A 250 -11.32 6.29 -8.95
CA LEU A 250 -10.79 5.22 -8.13
C LEU A 250 -9.37 4.93 -8.60
N GLY A 251 -8.38 5.28 -7.79
CA GLY A 251 -7.00 4.86 -8.01
C GLY A 251 -5.97 5.93 -8.32
N ASN A 252 -6.17 7.19 -7.92
CA ASN A 252 -5.19 8.24 -8.21
C ASN A 252 -4.07 8.37 -7.17
N VAL A 253 -4.09 7.60 -6.08
CA VAL A 253 -3.02 7.65 -5.07
C VAL A 253 -1.64 7.42 -5.71
N GLU A 254 -0.69 8.29 -5.39
CA GLU A 254 0.67 8.26 -5.92
C GLU A 254 1.63 7.45 -5.05
N ASN A 255 1.44 7.44 -3.72
CA ASN A 255 2.40 6.82 -2.81
C ASN A 255 1.81 5.61 -2.07
N LEU A 256 2.59 4.54 -1.98
CA LEU A 256 2.31 3.38 -1.15
C LEU A 256 3.50 3.13 -0.21
N THR A 257 3.25 3.16 1.09
CA THR A 257 4.24 2.82 2.13
C THR A 257 3.78 1.58 2.89
N LEU A 258 4.54 0.51 2.80
CA LEU A 258 4.37 -0.68 3.63
C LEU A 258 4.95 -0.39 5.02
N THR A 259 4.23 -0.77 6.07
CA THR A 259 4.62 -0.54 7.46
C THR A 259 4.75 -1.85 8.22
N GLY A 260 5.32 -1.81 9.43
CA GLY A 260 5.59 -2.99 10.23
C GLY A 260 6.81 -3.79 9.77
N ILE A 261 6.84 -5.09 10.11
CA ILE A 261 7.99 -5.97 9.88
C ILE A 261 7.62 -7.25 9.11
N SER A 262 6.35 -7.37 8.71
CA SER A 262 5.83 -8.55 8.02
C SER A 262 6.26 -8.56 6.56
N ASN A 263 6.41 -9.75 5.98
CA ASN A 263 6.63 -9.92 4.55
C ASN A 263 5.33 -9.64 3.78
N ILE A 264 5.10 -8.37 3.46
CA ILE A 264 3.95 -7.88 2.68
C ILE A 264 4.43 -7.32 1.35
N SER A 265 3.51 -7.13 0.40
CA SER A 265 3.85 -6.69 -0.97
C SER A 265 3.09 -5.42 -1.35
N GLY A 266 3.67 -4.65 -2.27
CA GLY A 266 3.08 -3.43 -2.79
C GLY A 266 2.98 -3.50 -4.31
N THR A 267 1.82 -3.17 -4.86
CA THR A 267 1.64 -3.02 -6.31
C THR A 267 1.03 -1.66 -6.62
N GLY A 268 1.62 -0.94 -7.58
CA GLY A 268 1.16 0.35 -8.07
C GLY A 268 -0.03 0.26 -9.02
N ASN A 269 -0.31 1.39 -9.68
CA ASN A 269 -1.37 1.57 -10.67
C ASN A 269 -0.75 1.91 -12.04
N SER A 270 -1.42 2.71 -12.87
CA SER A 270 -0.89 3.11 -14.19
C SER A 270 -0.24 4.50 -14.18
N ASN A 271 -0.27 5.19 -13.04
CA ASN A 271 0.32 6.50 -12.83
C ASN A 271 1.72 6.32 -12.22
N PRO A 272 2.61 7.33 -12.30
CA PRO A 272 3.87 7.30 -11.58
C PRO A 272 3.63 7.08 -10.08
N ASN A 273 4.21 6.02 -9.51
CA ASN A 273 4.08 5.67 -8.11
C ASN A 273 5.42 5.73 -7.37
N VAL A 274 5.36 6.10 -6.09
CA VAL A 274 6.45 5.85 -5.14
C VAL A 274 6.01 4.76 -4.18
N ILE A 275 6.64 3.59 -4.29
CA ILE A 275 6.34 2.43 -3.45
C ILE A 275 7.52 2.20 -2.51
N THR A 276 7.28 2.34 -1.21
CA THR A 276 8.25 2.12 -0.14
C THR A 276 7.89 0.85 0.62
N GLY A 277 8.82 -0.11 0.67
CA GLY A 277 8.73 -1.33 1.46
C GLY A 277 9.00 -1.09 2.95
N ASN A 278 8.96 -2.17 3.71
CA ASN A 278 9.17 -2.19 5.15
C ASN A 278 10.49 -2.92 5.49
N SER A 279 10.58 -3.55 6.66
CA SER A 279 11.78 -4.32 7.02
C SER A 279 11.66 -5.83 6.75
N GLY A 280 10.55 -6.26 6.17
CA GLY A 280 10.30 -7.63 5.76
C GLY A 280 10.62 -7.82 4.28
N ASN A 281 10.66 -9.06 3.82
CA ASN A 281 10.88 -9.33 2.39
C ASN A 281 9.64 -8.92 1.59
N ASN A 282 9.76 -7.88 0.79
CA ASN A 282 8.70 -7.31 -0.01
C ASN A 282 8.78 -7.73 -1.47
N ALA A 283 7.62 -7.78 -2.13
CA ALA A 283 7.55 -7.80 -3.58
C ALA A 283 6.94 -6.48 -4.01
N LEU A 284 7.70 -5.67 -4.74
CA LEU A 284 7.33 -4.32 -5.15
C LEU A 284 7.18 -4.30 -6.68
N ASN A 285 6.02 -3.86 -7.15
CA ASN A 285 5.70 -3.76 -8.58
C ASN A 285 5.06 -2.40 -8.84
N GLY A 286 5.73 -1.53 -9.61
CA GLY A 286 5.17 -0.23 -10.00
C GLY A 286 3.93 -0.34 -10.90
N ALA A 287 3.78 -1.49 -11.57
CA ALA A 287 2.90 -1.66 -12.73
C ALA A 287 3.30 -0.68 -13.84
N ASN A 288 2.36 -0.04 -14.54
CA ASN A 288 2.78 0.86 -15.62
C ASN A 288 3.08 2.22 -15.02
N GLY A 289 4.09 2.91 -15.50
CA GLY A 289 4.37 4.24 -15.01
C GLY A 289 5.83 4.60 -15.17
N VAL A 290 6.23 5.66 -14.48
CA VAL A 290 7.64 5.92 -14.19
C VAL A 290 7.73 5.82 -12.68
N ASP A 291 8.09 4.65 -12.19
CA ASP A 291 7.91 4.34 -10.78
C ASP A 291 9.21 4.47 -9.98
N THR A 292 9.08 4.69 -8.68
CA THR A 292 10.17 4.64 -7.71
C THR A 292 9.87 3.53 -6.72
N LEU A 293 10.69 2.47 -6.73
CA LEU A 293 10.56 1.33 -5.83
C LEU A 293 11.69 1.38 -4.80
N ILE A 294 11.35 1.42 -3.52
CA ILE A 294 12.28 1.53 -2.39
C ILE A 294 12.07 0.31 -1.51
N GLY A 295 13.02 -0.63 -1.44
CA GLY A 295 12.86 -1.91 -0.74
C GLY A 295 12.87 -1.79 0.77
N GLY A 296 14.01 -1.34 1.32
CA GLY A 296 14.16 -1.12 2.75
C GLY A 296 15.14 -2.10 3.38
N LEU A 297 14.68 -2.90 4.34
CA LEU A 297 15.44 -4.05 4.84
C LEU A 297 14.69 -5.32 4.44
N GLY A 298 15.38 -6.45 4.41
CA GLY A 298 14.83 -7.70 3.92
C GLY A 298 15.36 -8.00 2.53
N ASN A 299 15.03 -9.19 2.02
CA ASN A 299 15.37 -9.59 0.66
C ASN A 299 14.18 -9.29 -0.23
N ASP A 300 14.27 -8.20 -0.97
CA ASP A 300 13.18 -7.64 -1.75
C ASP A 300 13.21 -8.10 -3.21
N VAL A 301 12.03 -8.10 -3.83
CA VAL A 301 11.85 -8.43 -5.25
C VAL A 301 11.18 -7.27 -5.96
N TYR A 302 11.87 -6.70 -6.94
CA TYR A 302 11.39 -5.63 -7.80
C TYR A 302 10.90 -6.19 -9.12
N THR A 303 9.63 -5.97 -9.45
CA THR A 303 9.11 -6.24 -10.79
C THR A 303 9.27 -4.98 -11.64
N VAL A 304 10.00 -5.11 -12.75
CA VAL A 304 10.29 -3.99 -13.67
C VAL A 304 9.74 -4.31 -15.05
N ASP A 305 8.83 -3.48 -15.53
CA ASP A 305 8.26 -3.55 -16.88
C ASP A 305 8.65 -2.36 -17.77
N SER A 306 9.26 -1.33 -17.19
CA SER A 306 9.82 -0.18 -17.91
C SER A 306 11.27 0.08 -17.52
N ASN A 307 12.09 0.51 -18.47
CA ASN A 307 13.46 0.95 -18.16
C ASN A 307 13.53 2.37 -17.57
N THR A 308 12.38 3.01 -17.36
CA THR A 308 12.27 4.31 -16.69
C THR A 308 12.08 4.21 -15.19
N ASP A 309 11.78 3.01 -14.67
CA ASP A 309 11.58 2.80 -13.24
C ASP A 309 12.91 2.91 -12.49
N THR A 310 12.84 3.50 -11.31
CA THR A 310 13.98 3.71 -10.43
C THR A 310 13.85 2.82 -9.20
N ILE A 311 14.97 2.21 -8.82
CA ILE A 311 15.06 1.36 -7.63
C ILE A 311 16.04 2.03 -6.65
N THR A 312 15.69 2.01 -5.37
CA THR A 312 16.57 2.50 -4.29
C THR A 312 16.68 1.45 -3.21
N GLU A 313 17.92 1.10 -2.86
CA GLU A 313 18.23 0.14 -1.81
C GLU A 313 19.13 0.71 -0.72
N LEU A 314 19.01 0.13 0.48
CA LEU A 314 19.89 0.44 1.60
C LEU A 314 21.13 -0.46 1.58
N ALA A 315 22.27 0.09 2.00
CA ALA A 315 23.43 -0.75 2.27
C ALA A 315 23.12 -1.74 3.39
N SER A 316 23.41 -3.03 3.17
CA SER A 316 22.99 -4.12 4.08
C SER A 316 21.46 -4.26 4.25
N GLY A 317 20.68 -3.88 3.23
CA GLY A 317 19.23 -4.05 3.16
C GLY A 317 18.83 -5.53 3.14
N GLY A 318 19.47 -6.30 2.27
CA GLY A 318 19.33 -7.75 2.23
C GLY A 318 20.06 -8.31 1.03
N THR A 319 19.41 -9.22 0.31
CA THR A 319 19.84 -9.71 -0.99
C THR A 319 18.68 -9.55 -1.95
N ASP A 320 18.80 -8.55 -2.82
CA ASP A 320 17.65 -7.99 -3.52
C ASP A 320 17.66 -8.42 -4.99
N THR A 321 16.47 -8.58 -5.57
CA THR A 321 16.29 -9.18 -6.90
C THR A 321 15.42 -8.32 -7.79
N ILE A 322 15.95 -7.95 -8.95
CA ILE A 322 15.19 -7.38 -10.05
C ILE A 322 14.69 -8.49 -10.97
N GLN A 323 13.38 -8.55 -11.18
CA GLN A 323 12.73 -9.34 -12.21
C GLN A 323 12.30 -8.40 -13.34
N SER A 324 13.05 -8.39 -14.45
CA SER A 324 12.79 -7.45 -15.54
C SER A 324 12.21 -8.13 -16.77
N SER A 325 11.10 -7.60 -17.27
CA SER A 325 10.50 -8.03 -18.54
C SER A 325 11.05 -7.27 -19.77
N VAL A 326 11.96 -6.32 -19.54
CA VAL A 326 12.61 -5.47 -20.54
C VAL A 326 14.13 -5.57 -20.45
N THR A 327 14.84 -4.96 -21.40
CA THR A 327 16.29 -4.74 -21.24
C THR A 327 16.54 -3.81 -20.06
N TYR A 328 17.39 -4.22 -19.13
CA TYR A 328 17.60 -3.47 -17.89
C TYR A 328 19.07 -3.41 -17.47
N THR A 329 19.45 -2.27 -16.91
CA THR A 329 20.75 -2.03 -16.30
C THR A 329 20.52 -1.72 -14.83
N ILE A 330 21.20 -2.46 -13.95
CA ILE A 330 21.16 -2.20 -12.51
C ILE A 330 21.87 -0.87 -12.25
N ALA A 331 21.12 0.21 -12.11
CA ALA A 331 21.69 1.53 -11.77
C ALA A 331 21.83 1.73 -10.26
N ALA A 332 21.01 1.04 -9.47
CA ALA A 332 21.03 1.11 -8.02
C ALA A 332 22.27 0.39 -7.45
N ALA A 333 22.88 0.97 -6.42
CA ALA A 333 23.85 0.24 -5.60
C ALA A 333 23.10 -0.70 -4.64
N ASN A 334 23.78 -1.76 -4.18
CA ASN A 334 23.22 -2.75 -3.25
C ASN A 334 22.03 -3.56 -3.81
N VAL A 335 22.01 -3.77 -5.13
CA VAL A 335 21.11 -4.75 -5.74
C VAL A 335 21.97 -5.85 -6.32
N GLU A 336 21.81 -7.07 -5.82
CA GLU A 336 22.70 -8.18 -6.15
C GLU A 336 22.22 -9.03 -7.32
N ASN A 337 20.92 -9.12 -7.57
CA ASN A 337 20.39 -10.08 -8.54
C ASN A 337 19.54 -9.41 -9.63
N LEU A 338 19.74 -9.85 -10.88
CA LEU A 338 18.88 -9.55 -12.03
C LEU A 338 18.45 -10.85 -12.70
N THR A 339 17.14 -11.01 -12.89
CA THR A 339 16.54 -12.10 -13.67
C THR A 339 15.69 -11.51 -14.78
N LEU A 340 15.98 -11.90 -16.03
CA LEU A 340 15.18 -11.50 -17.18
C LEU A 340 13.97 -12.44 -17.31
N THR A 341 12.76 -11.88 -17.23
CA THR A 341 11.49 -12.62 -17.25
C THR A 341 10.70 -12.42 -18.55
N GLY A 342 11.13 -11.50 -19.41
CA GLY A 342 10.53 -11.28 -20.73
C GLY A 342 10.64 -12.51 -21.63
N ILE A 343 9.87 -12.54 -22.71
CA ILE A 343 9.85 -13.65 -23.68
C ILE A 343 10.61 -13.35 -24.98
N THR A 344 11.13 -12.14 -25.13
CA THR A 344 11.90 -11.67 -26.29
C THR A 344 13.39 -11.61 -25.95
N ALA A 345 14.24 -11.40 -26.95
CA ALA A 345 15.65 -11.06 -26.72
C ALA A 345 15.75 -9.70 -26.01
N ILE A 346 16.08 -9.74 -24.72
CA ILE A 346 16.34 -8.58 -23.85
C ILE A 346 17.71 -8.75 -23.22
N ASN A 347 18.28 -7.67 -22.69
CA ASN A 347 19.65 -7.67 -22.18
C ASN A 347 19.69 -7.30 -20.70
N GLY A 348 20.72 -7.77 -20.00
CA GLY A 348 20.97 -7.45 -18.61
C GLY A 348 22.36 -6.84 -18.45
N THR A 349 22.46 -5.79 -17.65
CA THR A 349 23.75 -5.20 -17.26
C THR A 349 23.78 -5.00 -15.75
N GLY A 350 24.82 -5.51 -15.10
CA GLY A 350 25.09 -5.34 -13.68
C GLY A 350 25.61 -3.95 -13.33
N ASN A 351 26.17 -3.81 -12.13
CA ASN A 351 26.71 -2.59 -11.56
C ASN A 351 28.18 -2.80 -11.14
N GLY A 352 28.61 -2.23 -10.01
CA GLY A 352 29.96 -2.42 -9.48
C GLY A 352 30.05 -3.39 -8.29
N ASP A 353 28.93 -3.99 -7.92
CA ASP A 353 28.79 -5.00 -6.86
C ASP A 353 28.90 -6.41 -7.47
N ASN A 354 28.95 -7.45 -6.63
CA ASN A 354 28.94 -8.83 -7.15
C ASN A 354 27.52 -9.20 -7.57
N ASN A 355 27.25 -9.25 -8.87
CA ASN A 355 25.92 -9.51 -9.39
C ASN A 355 25.70 -10.97 -9.78
N VAL A 356 24.46 -11.43 -9.60
CA VAL A 356 23.93 -12.64 -10.21
C VAL A 356 22.99 -12.21 -11.32
N ILE A 357 23.33 -12.51 -12.58
CA ILE A 357 22.51 -12.18 -13.73
C ILE A 357 22.06 -13.46 -14.44
N THR A 358 20.75 -13.65 -14.52
CA THR A 358 20.12 -14.78 -15.22
C THR A 358 19.32 -14.26 -16.41
N GLY A 359 19.67 -14.70 -17.60
CA GLY A 359 18.94 -14.42 -18.84
C GLY A 359 17.65 -15.23 -18.97
N ASN A 360 17.01 -15.09 -20.13
CA ASN A 360 15.75 -15.75 -20.46
C ASN A 360 15.94 -16.76 -21.60
N GLY A 361 14.86 -17.04 -22.36
CA GLY A 361 14.92 -17.98 -23.48
C GLY A 361 15.28 -17.36 -24.84
N GLY A 362 15.57 -16.06 -24.88
CA GLY A 362 15.98 -15.34 -26.08
C GLY A 362 17.50 -15.11 -26.08
N ASN A 363 18.04 -14.68 -27.22
CA ASN A 363 19.47 -14.36 -27.33
C ASN A 363 19.79 -13.10 -26.51
N ASN A 364 20.32 -13.26 -25.31
CA ASN A 364 20.64 -12.18 -24.39
C ASN A 364 22.07 -11.69 -24.57
N THR A 365 22.30 -10.41 -24.33
CA THR A 365 23.62 -9.89 -23.94
C THR A 365 23.58 -9.63 -22.44
N LEU A 366 24.41 -10.35 -21.68
CA LEU A 366 24.54 -10.20 -20.24
C LEU A 366 25.94 -9.64 -19.93
N ASP A 367 25.99 -8.49 -19.27
CA ASP A 367 27.23 -7.81 -18.87
C ASP A 367 27.27 -7.70 -17.34
N GLY A 368 28.25 -8.33 -16.69
CA GLY A 368 28.43 -8.28 -15.24
C GLY A 368 28.82 -6.90 -14.73
N GLY A 369 29.59 -6.15 -15.51
CA GLY A 369 30.13 -4.85 -15.10
C GLY A 369 31.43 -4.99 -14.32
N ALA A 370 31.43 -4.58 -13.06
CA ALA A 370 32.57 -4.79 -12.17
C ALA A 370 32.10 -5.52 -10.92
N GLY A 371 33.00 -6.27 -10.28
CA GLY A 371 32.61 -7.18 -9.21
C GLY A 371 32.94 -8.61 -9.60
N ASN A 372 32.65 -9.55 -8.72
CA ASN A 372 32.78 -10.98 -9.03
C ASN A 372 31.40 -11.49 -9.42
N ASP A 373 31.12 -11.51 -10.72
CA ASP A 373 29.77 -11.73 -11.20
C ASP A 373 29.49 -13.21 -11.51
N ARG A 374 28.22 -13.60 -11.44
CA ARG A 374 27.74 -14.89 -11.93
C ARG A 374 26.69 -14.70 -13.01
N LEU A 375 27.01 -15.17 -14.22
CA LEU A 375 26.17 -15.04 -15.41
C LEU A 375 25.63 -16.40 -15.83
N THR A 376 24.32 -16.48 -16.07
CA THR A 376 23.63 -17.63 -16.66
C THR A 376 22.85 -17.13 -17.87
N GLY A 377 23.24 -17.54 -19.09
CA GLY A 377 22.57 -17.11 -20.33
C GLY A 377 21.12 -17.57 -20.40
N GLY A 378 20.88 -18.84 -20.08
CA GLY A 378 19.59 -19.48 -20.31
C GLY A 378 19.61 -20.23 -21.63
N THR A 379 18.46 -20.38 -22.30
CA THR A 379 18.45 -20.94 -23.65
C THR A 379 18.53 -19.81 -24.66
N GLY A 380 19.27 -20.00 -25.73
CA GLY A 380 19.43 -18.96 -26.74
C GLY A 380 20.84 -19.01 -27.27
N ASN A 381 21.20 -18.04 -28.11
CA ASN A 381 22.60 -17.77 -28.43
C ASN A 381 23.01 -16.56 -27.61
N ASP A 382 23.54 -16.77 -26.41
CA ASP A 382 23.79 -15.66 -25.50
C ASP A 382 25.21 -15.11 -25.65
N THR A 383 25.37 -13.83 -25.32
CA THR A 383 26.66 -13.16 -25.21
C THR A 383 26.88 -12.78 -23.77
N LEU A 384 27.89 -13.36 -23.13
CA LEU A 384 28.24 -13.15 -21.73
C LEU A 384 29.54 -12.34 -21.64
N ILE A 385 29.52 -11.27 -20.86
CA ILE A 385 30.63 -10.36 -20.62
C ILE A 385 30.83 -10.32 -19.11
N GLY A 386 31.93 -10.88 -18.60
CA GLY A 386 32.20 -10.92 -17.17
C GLY A 386 32.52 -9.53 -16.62
N GLY A 387 33.36 -8.80 -17.34
CA GLY A 387 33.79 -7.46 -16.98
C GLY A 387 35.03 -7.46 -16.07
N LEU A 388 35.02 -6.62 -15.03
CA LEU A 388 36.14 -6.48 -14.10
C LEU A 388 35.91 -7.33 -12.85
N GLY A 389 36.66 -8.42 -12.69
CA GLY A 389 36.73 -9.15 -11.44
C GLY A 389 37.03 -10.61 -11.67
N THR A 390 36.58 -11.47 -10.75
CA THR A 390 36.67 -12.93 -10.89
C THR A 390 35.29 -13.49 -11.18
N ASP A 391 35.01 -13.76 -12.45
CA ASP A 391 33.64 -14.01 -12.89
C ASP A 391 33.32 -15.49 -13.02
N ARG A 392 32.02 -15.81 -13.03
CA ARG A 392 31.47 -17.16 -13.06
C ARG A 392 30.48 -17.28 -14.19
N PHE A 393 30.79 -18.12 -15.17
CA PHE A 393 29.88 -18.44 -16.27
C PHE A 393 29.22 -19.79 -15.99
N ASP A 394 27.92 -19.78 -15.72
CA ASP A 394 27.19 -20.92 -15.19
C ASP A 394 26.61 -21.81 -16.30
N TYR A 395 27.21 -22.98 -16.43
CA TYR A 395 26.83 -24.07 -17.34
C TYR A 395 26.54 -25.36 -16.57
N ARG A 396 25.96 -25.25 -15.37
CA ARG A 396 25.46 -26.45 -14.65
C ARG A 396 24.39 -27.19 -15.47
N THR A 397 23.67 -26.46 -16.30
CA THR A 397 22.73 -26.98 -17.30
C THR A 397 23.40 -26.93 -18.68
N LEU A 398 24.09 -28.00 -19.08
CA LEU A 398 24.84 -28.00 -20.36
C LEU A 398 23.96 -27.80 -21.61
N SER A 399 22.66 -28.11 -21.52
CA SER A 399 21.70 -27.92 -22.62
C SER A 399 21.45 -26.47 -22.99
N ASP A 400 21.82 -25.54 -22.11
CA ASP A 400 21.66 -24.09 -22.31
C ASP A 400 22.50 -23.63 -23.51
N SER A 401 23.69 -24.23 -23.71
CA SER A 401 24.64 -23.84 -24.75
C SER A 401 25.14 -25.05 -25.53
N VAL A 402 24.29 -25.67 -26.37
CA VAL A 402 24.69 -26.78 -27.24
C VAL A 402 25.06 -26.30 -28.64
N PHE A 403 25.49 -27.18 -29.54
CA PHE A 403 26.05 -26.76 -30.84
C PHE A 403 25.08 -25.93 -31.72
N SER A 404 23.77 -26.14 -31.60
CA SER A 404 22.77 -25.35 -32.35
C SER A 404 22.63 -23.90 -31.88
N ASN A 405 23.00 -23.64 -30.63
CA ASN A 405 22.75 -22.39 -29.93
C ASN A 405 23.82 -22.16 -28.87
N PHE A 406 25.08 -22.20 -29.30
CA PHE A 406 26.19 -22.01 -28.37
C PHE A 406 26.28 -20.53 -27.98
N ASP A 407 26.64 -20.32 -26.73
CA ASP A 407 26.92 -19.01 -26.17
C ASP A 407 28.31 -18.51 -26.56
N VAL A 408 28.50 -17.21 -26.41
CA VAL A 408 29.76 -16.51 -26.60
C VAL A 408 30.16 -15.82 -25.29
N ILE A 409 31.33 -16.13 -24.77
CA ILE A 409 31.99 -15.33 -23.72
C ILE A 409 33.00 -14.40 -24.38
N THR A 410 33.02 -13.12 -24.00
CA THR A 410 33.82 -12.11 -24.72
C THR A 410 35.16 -11.73 -24.09
N ASP A 411 35.36 -12.05 -22.83
CA ASP A 411 36.48 -11.54 -22.03
C ASP A 411 37.06 -12.54 -21.01
N PHE A 412 36.80 -13.84 -21.19
CA PHE A 412 37.25 -14.87 -20.25
C PHE A 412 38.75 -14.81 -19.97
N ASN A 413 39.12 -14.60 -18.71
CA ASN A 413 40.47 -14.61 -18.20
C ASN A 413 40.77 -15.94 -17.52
N ALA A 414 41.46 -16.82 -18.23
CA ALA A 414 41.85 -18.15 -17.74
C ALA A 414 43.06 -18.13 -16.78
N THR A 415 43.55 -16.96 -16.37
CA THR A 415 44.58 -16.89 -15.32
C THR A 415 44.01 -17.52 -14.03
N ALA A 416 44.82 -18.35 -13.36
CA ALA A 416 44.33 -19.19 -12.27
C ALA A 416 43.63 -18.38 -11.17
N GLY A 417 42.35 -18.69 -10.93
CA GLY A 417 41.51 -18.05 -9.91
C GLY A 417 40.79 -16.77 -10.36
N ASN A 418 40.91 -16.37 -11.63
CA ASN A 418 40.07 -15.30 -12.18
C ASN A 418 38.71 -15.87 -12.61
N ASP A 419 38.53 -16.16 -13.90
CA ASP A 419 37.22 -16.55 -14.41
C ASP A 419 37.09 -18.07 -14.42
N LEU A 420 35.90 -18.55 -14.05
CA LEU A 420 35.59 -19.97 -13.95
C LEU A 420 34.30 -20.30 -14.68
N PHE A 421 34.29 -21.46 -15.32
CA PHE A 421 33.05 -22.14 -15.70
C PHE A 421 32.48 -22.86 -14.48
N VAL A 422 31.24 -22.56 -14.11
CA VAL A 422 30.51 -23.29 -13.07
C VAL A 422 29.74 -24.43 -13.74
N ILE A 423 29.95 -25.66 -13.28
CA ILE A 423 29.36 -26.86 -13.88
C ILE A 423 28.88 -27.83 -12.81
N SER A 424 28.06 -28.81 -13.20
CA SER A 424 27.40 -29.72 -12.25
C SER A 424 28.32 -30.81 -11.69
N THR A 425 29.36 -31.19 -12.41
CA THR A 425 30.34 -32.22 -12.01
C THR A 425 31.77 -31.75 -12.25
N THR A 426 32.69 -32.05 -11.33
CA THR A 426 34.11 -31.69 -11.51
C THR A 426 34.71 -32.46 -12.69
N PRO A 427 35.39 -31.80 -13.65
CA PRO A 427 35.94 -32.50 -14.79
C PRO A 427 37.12 -33.37 -14.36
N THR A 428 37.16 -34.60 -14.86
CA THR A 428 38.23 -35.56 -14.61
C THR A 428 39.43 -35.37 -15.53
N GLY A 429 39.26 -34.59 -16.61
CA GLY A 429 40.29 -34.28 -17.58
C GLY A 429 40.02 -32.98 -18.34
N PHE A 430 41.10 -32.37 -18.82
CA PHE A 430 41.05 -31.27 -19.77
C PHE A 430 41.99 -31.58 -20.94
N SER A 431 41.51 -31.44 -22.18
CA SER A 431 42.30 -31.71 -23.38
C SER A 431 42.32 -30.52 -24.34
N ASN A 432 43.29 -30.49 -25.24
CA ASN A 432 43.32 -29.56 -26.36
C ASN A 432 43.23 -30.36 -27.66
N ALA A 433 42.10 -30.23 -28.36
CA ALA A 433 41.81 -30.97 -29.58
C ALA A 433 42.39 -30.30 -30.84
N GLY A 434 43.05 -29.13 -30.71
CA GLY A 434 43.66 -28.41 -31.81
C GLY A 434 42.63 -27.75 -32.74
N THR A 435 42.92 -27.74 -34.04
CA THR A 435 42.06 -27.11 -35.05
C THR A 435 41.09 -28.11 -35.64
N VAL A 436 39.80 -27.80 -35.54
CA VAL A 436 38.70 -28.52 -36.19
C VAL A 436 38.61 -28.08 -37.66
N ALA A 437 38.47 -29.04 -38.56
CA ALA A 437 38.45 -28.79 -40.01
C ALA A 437 37.17 -28.06 -40.49
N THR A 438 36.01 -28.43 -39.94
CA THR A 438 34.70 -27.86 -40.26
C THR A 438 33.93 -27.58 -38.97
N LEU A 439 33.35 -26.40 -38.84
CA LEU A 439 32.48 -26.06 -37.71
C LEU A 439 31.07 -26.62 -37.97
N ASP A 440 30.99 -27.95 -37.97
CA ASP A 440 29.76 -28.74 -38.04
C ASP A 440 29.90 -29.96 -37.11
N THR A 441 28.79 -30.67 -36.87
CA THR A 441 28.79 -31.84 -35.98
C THR A 441 29.84 -32.87 -36.41
N ALA A 442 30.01 -33.10 -37.71
CA ALA A 442 30.95 -34.09 -38.22
C ALA A 442 32.41 -33.71 -37.93
N GLY A 443 32.79 -32.46 -38.16
CA GLY A 443 34.13 -31.95 -37.90
C GLY A 443 34.47 -31.93 -36.41
N ILE A 444 33.51 -31.50 -35.58
CA ILE A 444 33.68 -31.47 -34.13
C ILE A 444 33.81 -32.90 -33.59
N THR A 445 32.92 -33.84 -33.96
CA THR A 445 33.02 -35.25 -33.54
C THR A 445 34.32 -35.91 -34.00
N ALA A 446 34.83 -35.57 -35.19
CA ALA A 446 36.10 -36.09 -35.68
C ALA A 446 37.30 -35.65 -34.82
N SER A 447 37.20 -34.50 -34.15
CA SER A 447 38.26 -33.94 -33.30
C SER A 447 38.06 -34.30 -31.82
N LEU A 448 36.82 -34.20 -31.33
CA LEU A 448 36.37 -34.52 -29.97
C LEU A 448 35.90 -35.98 -29.87
N THR A 449 36.81 -36.89 -30.19
CA THR A 449 36.58 -38.34 -30.07
C THR A 449 36.47 -38.78 -28.61
N ASN A 450 36.03 -40.02 -28.37
CA ASN A 450 35.86 -40.60 -27.04
C ASN A 450 37.16 -40.65 -26.21
N THR A 451 38.33 -40.50 -26.85
CA THR A 451 39.64 -40.41 -26.18
C THR A 451 40.08 -38.97 -25.89
N VAL A 452 39.53 -37.99 -26.61
CA VAL A 452 39.85 -36.56 -26.44
C VAL A 452 38.87 -35.91 -25.47
N LEU A 453 37.58 -36.18 -25.63
CA LEU A 453 36.50 -35.73 -24.77
C LEU A 453 35.94 -36.95 -24.03
N THR A 454 36.57 -37.33 -22.92
CA THR A 454 36.14 -38.45 -22.08
C THR A 454 34.92 -38.06 -21.23
N ALA A 455 34.22 -39.05 -20.65
CA ALA A 455 33.10 -38.79 -19.75
C ALA A 455 33.48 -37.82 -18.61
N ASN A 456 32.64 -36.82 -18.35
CA ASN A 456 32.87 -35.75 -17.37
C ASN A 456 34.24 -35.08 -17.57
N SER A 457 34.53 -34.58 -18.77
CA SER A 457 35.75 -33.84 -19.09
C SER A 457 35.43 -32.59 -19.89
N ALA A 458 36.44 -31.74 -20.09
CA ALA A 458 36.33 -30.60 -20.99
C ALA A 458 37.46 -30.61 -22.02
N ALA A 459 37.25 -29.95 -23.15
CA ALA A 459 38.26 -29.80 -24.19
C ALA A 459 38.21 -28.39 -24.79
N GLN A 460 39.37 -27.81 -25.13
CA GLN A 460 39.39 -26.67 -26.05
C GLN A 460 39.64 -27.11 -27.48
N PHE A 461 39.09 -26.37 -28.43
CA PHE A 461 39.44 -26.46 -29.84
C PHE A 461 39.38 -25.10 -30.53
N THR A 462 39.87 -25.04 -31.76
CA THR A 462 39.85 -23.84 -32.59
C THR A 462 39.21 -24.14 -33.94
N PHE A 463 38.63 -23.13 -34.58
CA PHE A 463 38.15 -23.20 -35.96
C PHE A 463 38.63 -21.99 -36.75
N GLY A 464 38.99 -22.19 -38.01
CA GLY A 464 39.50 -21.12 -38.88
C GLY A 464 41.01 -20.91 -38.78
N THR A 465 41.52 -19.90 -39.48
CA THR A 465 42.97 -19.63 -39.58
C THR A 465 43.27 -18.14 -39.41
N GLY A 466 44.44 -17.83 -38.86
CA GLY A 466 44.92 -16.46 -38.71
C GLY A 466 44.01 -15.60 -37.84
N ILE A 467 43.65 -14.42 -38.32
CA ILE A 467 42.80 -13.45 -37.60
C ILE A 467 41.34 -13.88 -37.49
N SER A 468 40.91 -14.90 -38.26
CA SER A 468 39.55 -15.44 -38.20
C SER A 468 39.48 -16.72 -37.36
N THR A 469 40.53 -17.03 -36.60
CA THR A 469 40.52 -18.16 -35.68
C THR A 469 39.58 -17.88 -34.52
N ARG A 470 38.60 -18.76 -34.33
CA ARG A 470 37.63 -18.77 -33.24
C ARG A 470 38.02 -19.87 -32.25
N SER A 471 37.89 -19.61 -30.96
CA SER A 471 38.23 -20.56 -29.89
C SER A 471 36.97 -21.04 -29.19
N PHE A 472 36.92 -22.33 -28.87
CA PHE A 472 35.76 -22.96 -28.27
C PHE A 472 36.17 -23.84 -27.09
N VAL A 473 35.28 -23.93 -26.12
CA VAL A 473 35.32 -24.89 -25.02
C VAL A 473 34.15 -25.85 -25.19
N ALA A 474 34.43 -27.15 -25.15
CA ALA A 474 33.44 -28.19 -25.07
C ALA A 474 33.44 -28.77 -23.66
N ILE A 475 32.27 -28.87 -23.04
CA ILE A 475 32.08 -29.47 -21.71
C ILE A 475 31.19 -30.69 -21.88
N ASN A 476 31.75 -31.85 -21.56
CA ASN A 476 31.08 -33.12 -21.79
C ASN A 476 30.12 -33.48 -20.67
N ASP A 477 29.05 -34.15 -21.06
CA ASP A 477 28.15 -34.83 -20.14
C ASP A 477 28.79 -36.08 -19.49
N ALA A 478 27.98 -37.02 -19.01
CA ALA A 478 28.47 -38.26 -18.41
C ALA A 478 28.92 -39.34 -19.43
N THR A 479 28.87 -39.05 -20.73
CA THR A 479 29.10 -39.98 -21.85
C THR A 479 30.28 -39.52 -22.71
N ALA A 480 31.29 -40.38 -22.85
CA ALA A 480 32.48 -40.05 -23.64
C ALA A 480 32.17 -39.83 -25.14
N GLY A 481 32.81 -38.82 -25.72
CA GLY A 481 32.68 -38.39 -27.12
C GLY A 481 31.67 -37.25 -27.28
N PHE A 482 31.85 -36.44 -28.33
CA PHE A 482 31.00 -35.26 -28.53
C PHE A 482 29.56 -35.59 -28.93
N SER A 483 28.61 -34.97 -28.23
CA SER A 483 27.18 -34.95 -28.50
C SER A 483 26.69 -33.51 -28.73
N ALA A 484 26.19 -33.24 -29.94
CA ALA A 484 25.72 -31.90 -30.33
C ALA A 484 24.46 -31.43 -29.58
N THR A 485 23.82 -32.28 -28.76
CA THR A 485 22.57 -31.97 -28.06
C THR A 485 22.67 -32.08 -26.54
N THR A 486 23.79 -32.59 -26.01
CA THR A 486 23.94 -32.80 -24.55
C THR A 486 25.25 -32.26 -24.00
N ASP A 487 26.27 -32.09 -24.83
CA ASP A 487 27.50 -31.41 -24.45
C ASP A 487 27.38 -29.91 -24.70
N ALA A 488 27.88 -29.12 -23.76
CA ALA A 488 27.94 -27.69 -23.97
C ALA A 488 29.09 -27.34 -24.92
N ILE A 489 28.83 -26.45 -25.88
CA ILE A 489 29.82 -25.76 -26.70
C ILE A 489 29.72 -24.29 -26.34
N ILE A 490 30.84 -23.65 -26.02
CA ILE A 490 30.91 -22.23 -25.72
C ILE A 490 32.00 -21.63 -26.60
N GLU A 491 31.69 -20.58 -27.34
CA GLU A 491 32.72 -19.77 -27.98
C GLU A 491 33.35 -18.82 -26.96
N VAL A 492 34.67 -18.78 -26.92
CA VAL A 492 35.40 -17.84 -26.07
C VAL A 492 36.21 -16.91 -26.96
N THR A 493 35.70 -15.68 -27.09
CA THR A 493 36.44 -14.58 -27.70
C THR A 493 37.19 -13.82 -26.60
N GLY A 494 38.28 -13.11 -26.96
CA GLY A 494 39.05 -12.35 -25.98
C GLY A 494 39.81 -13.17 -24.92
N LEU A 495 39.89 -14.50 -25.04
CA LEU A 495 40.56 -15.38 -24.08
C LEU A 495 41.97 -14.87 -23.72
N THR A 496 42.19 -14.63 -22.43
CA THR A 496 43.52 -14.39 -21.86
C THR A 496 43.96 -15.56 -20.98
N GLY A 497 45.26 -15.80 -20.86
CA GLY A 497 45.79 -16.95 -20.10
C GLY A 497 45.73 -18.28 -20.86
N THR A 498 45.66 -19.39 -20.13
CA THR A 498 45.61 -20.74 -20.70
C THR A 498 44.58 -21.57 -19.95
N LEU A 499 43.62 -22.14 -20.68
CA LEU A 499 42.58 -22.97 -20.10
C LEU A 499 43.14 -24.29 -19.56
N GLY A 500 42.60 -24.73 -18.44
CA GLY A 500 42.91 -26.00 -17.80
C GLY A 500 41.83 -26.43 -16.80
N LEU A 501 42.07 -27.54 -16.09
CA LEU A 501 41.16 -28.05 -15.07
C LEU A 501 40.86 -27.05 -13.95
N ASN A 502 41.78 -26.12 -13.69
CA ASN A 502 41.65 -25.06 -12.69
C ASN A 502 40.68 -23.94 -13.09
N ASN A 503 40.14 -23.96 -14.32
CA ASN A 503 39.13 -23.01 -14.79
C ASN A 503 37.69 -23.53 -14.66
N PHE A 504 37.49 -24.67 -14.00
CA PHE A 504 36.18 -25.27 -13.79
C PHE A 504 35.92 -25.46 -12.30
N THR A 505 34.69 -25.19 -11.88
CA THR A 505 34.27 -25.33 -10.49
C THR A 505 32.86 -25.88 -10.41
N THR A 506 32.53 -26.53 -9.30
CA THR A 506 31.16 -26.90 -8.95
C THR A 506 30.59 -25.99 -7.85
N ALA A 507 31.39 -25.07 -7.33
CA ALA A 507 31.01 -24.15 -6.28
C ALA A 507 30.37 -22.87 -6.84
N LEU A 508 29.32 -22.39 -6.18
CA LEU A 508 28.52 -21.23 -6.57
C LEU A 508 28.98 -19.91 -5.92
N VAL A 509 30.15 -19.93 -5.27
CA VAL A 509 30.62 -18.84 -4.41
C VAL A 509 30.67 -17.52 -5.15
#